data_AF-A0A6A7LU74-F1
#
_entry.id   AF-A0A6A7LU74-F1
#
_cell.length_a   1.000
_cell.length_b   1.000
_cell.length_c   1.000
_cell.angle_alpha   90.00
_cell.angle_beta   90.00
_cell.angle_gamma   90.00
#
_symmetry.space_group_name_H-M   'P 1'
#
loop_
_entity.id
_entity.type
_entity.pdbx_description
1 polymer ?
#
loop_
_entity_poly.entity_id
_entity_poly.type
_entity_poly.pdbx_seq_one_letter_code
_entity_poly.pdbx_strand_id
1 'polypeptide(L)'
;MARVPFVEYDEASAGVQGVYDAQQEVMSRTSNNLKLLANAPHLLPFHLPLIFAVKFPGTGDLGEDLKVAIVLRVSALNACDYCVVHNTQFGASSGTGSEKMAAVQSDDWRERTDLFDDREIAALTWAERVATNQARQDIAVFDEVSRHFTPGEIVEITYISAHRTMMNLLQEALWNDLEPPGTPDQTADMPDGYLLKYAEQVLPELLKEIEAARSERLRSQ
;
A
#
# COMPACT_ATOMS: atom_id res chain seq x y z
N MET A 1 17.14 12.22 2.47
CA MET A 1 17.99 11.03 2.63
C MET A 1 17.38 10.18 3.73
N ALA A 2 17.09 8.92 3.42
CA ALA A 2 16.51 7.96 4.35
C ALA A 2 17.33 7.83 5.63
N ARG A 3 16.63 7.71 6.76
CA ARG A 3 17.24 7.56 8.09
C ARG A 3 17.86 6.19 8.32
N VAL A 4 17.39 5.19 7.57
CA VAL A 4 17.91 3.83 7.57
C VAL A 4 18.45 3.56 6.17
N PRO A 5 19.66 2.99 6.03
CA PRO A 5 20.22 2.68 4.72
C PRO A 5 19.34 1.69 3.96
N PHE A 6 19.36 1.76 2.64
CA PHE A 6 18.73 0.75 1.80
C PHE A 6 19.63 -0.48 1.71
N VAL A 7 19.03 -1.68 1.75
CA VAL A 7 19.74 -2.92 1.42
C VAL A 7 19.66 -3.10 -0.09
N GLU A 8 20.77 -2.90 -0.79
CA GLU A 8 20.82 -3.06 -2.23
C GLU A 8 20.83 -4.55 -2.64
N TYR A 9 20.54 -4.83 -3.91
CA TYR A 9 20.35 -6.20 -4.39
C TYR A 9 21.58 -7.09 -4.14
N ASP A 10 22.79 -6.57 -4.37
CA ASP A 10 24.06 -7.27 -4.19
C ASP A 10 24.44 -7.51 -2.72
N GLU A 11 23.83 -6.75 -1.80
CA GLU A 11 23.99 -6.89 -0.35
C GLU A 11 22.94 -7.83 0.28
N ALA A 12 21.85 -8.09 -0.44
CA ALA A 12 20.71 -8.86 0.03
C ALA A 12 20.98 -10.38 0.07
N SER A 13 20.31 -11.08 1.00
CA SER A 13 20.29 -12.55 1.01
C SER A 13 19.50 -13.09 -0.19
N ALA A 14 19.68 -14.38 -0.51
CA ALA A 14 18.99 -15.01 -1.64
C ALA A 14 17.45 -14.94 -1.50
N GLY A 15 16.93 -15.12 -0.28
CA GLY A 15 15.52 -14.97 0.01
C GLY A 15 15.00 -13.55 -0.23
N VAL A 16 15.79 -12.52 0.14
CA VAL A 16 15.43 -11.11 -0.11
C VAL A 16 15.52 -10.76 -1.59
N GLN A 17 16.56 -11.24 -2.29
CA GLN A 17 16.71 -11.09 -3.75
C GLN A 17 15.49 -11.64 -4.48
N GLY A 18 14.98 -12.81 -4.08
CA GLY A 18 13.75 -13.37 -4.65
C GLY A 18 12.51 -12.47 -4.49
N VAL A 19 12.41 -11.71 -3.39
CA VAL A 19 11.33 -10.71 -3.22
C VAL A 19 11.54 -9.51 -4.14
N TYR A 20 12.79 -9.07 -4.34
CA TYR A 20 13.12 -7.98 -5.25
C TYR A 20 12.79 -8.35 -6.69
N ASP A 21 13.15 -9.56 -7.11
CA ASP A 21 12.83 -10.10 -8.44
C ASP A 21 11.33 -10.18 -8.65
N ALA A 22 10.59 -10.65 -7.64
CA ALA A 22 9.13 -10.71 -7.70
C ALA A 22 8.48 -9.33 -7.85
N GLN A 23 8.99 -8.30 -7.16
CA GLN A 23 8.50 -6.94 -7.36
C GLN A 23 8.87 -6.41 -8.74
N GLN A 24 10.07 -6.71 -9.23
CA GLN A 24 10.54 -6.26 -10.54
C GLN A 24 9.72 -6.84 -11.68
N GLU A 25 9.22 -8.08 -11.57
CA GLU A 25 8.32 -8.70 -12.56
C GLU A 25 7.01 -7.92 -12.75
N VAL A 26 6.51 -7.24 -11.71
CA VAL A 26 5.23 -6.51 -11.75
C VAL A 26 5.43 -5.01 -11.95
N MET A 27 6.43 -4.43 -11.29
CA MET A 27 6.64 -2.99 -11.23
C MET A 27 7.74 -2.49 -12.16
N SER A 28 8.50 -3.39 -12.79
CA SER A 28 9.74 -3.09 -13.54
C SER A 28 10.80 -2.36 -12.71
N ARG A 29 10.71 -2.41 -11.39
CA ARG A 29 11.65 -1.81 -10.43
C ARG A 29 11.60 -2.53 -9.07
N THR A 30 12.65 -2.32 -8.27
CA THR A 30 12.63 -2.55 -6.83
C THR A 30 12.44 -1.21 -6.13
N SER A 31 11.35 -1.07 -5.36
CA SER A 31 11.00 0.15 -4.65
C SER A 31 11.94 0.42 -3.48
N ASN A 32 12.21 1.70 -3.20
CA ASN A 32 12.96 2.13 -2.01
C ASN A 32 12.26 1.67 -0.72
N ASN A 33 10.92 1.60 -0.72
CA ASN A 33 10.17 0.98 0.36
C ASN A 33 10.59 -0.48 0.64
N LEU A 34 10.74 -1.28 -0.41
CA LEU A 34 11.14 -2.69 -0.25
C LEU A 34 12.60 -2.80 0.21
N LYS A 35 13.49 -1.96 -0.32
CA LYS A 35 14.90 -1.89 0.10
C LYS A 35 15.06 -1.42 1.54
N LEU A 36 14.20 -0.52 2.00
CA LEU A 36 14.14 -0.06 3.39
C LEU A 36 13.69 -1.20 4.31
N LEU A 37 12.61 -1.90 3.95
CA LEU A 37 12.08 -3.02 4.72
C LEU A 37 13.03 -4.22 4.78
N ALA A 38 13.91 -4.39 3.80
CA ALA A 38 14.91 -5.46 3.78
C ALA A 38 15.93 -5.39 4.93
N ASN A 39 16.04 -4.26 5.64
CA ASN A 39 16.75 -4.21 6.94
C ASN A 39 16.10 -5.09 8.01
N ALA A 40 14.81 -5.44 7.85
CA ALA A 40 14.04 -6.31 8.72
C ALA A 40 13.38 -7.43 7.88
N PRO A 41 14.17 -8.38 7.33
CA PRO A 41 13.71 -9.29 6.28
C PRO A 41 12.56 -10.23 6.73
N HIS A 42 12.40 -10.43 8.04
CA HIS A 42 11.28 -11.18 8.62
C HIS A 42 9.90 -10.53 8.42
N LEU A 43 9.84 -9.26 8.00
CA LEU A 43 8.59 -8.56 7.68
C LEU A 43 8.19 -8.69 6.20
N LEU A 44 9.16 -8.92 5.31
CA LEU A 44 8.95 -9.03 3.86
C LEU A 44 7.94 -10.11 3.43
N PRO A 45 7.87 -11.31 4.06
CA PRO A 45 6.87 -12.33 3.74
C PRO A 45 5.43 -11.81 3.69
N PHE A 46 5.12 -10.84 4.55
CA PHE A 46 3.77 -10.33 4.77
C PHE A 46 3.51 -9.04 4.02
N HIS A 47 4.55 -8.38 3.52
CA HIS A 47 4.44 -7.04 2.96
C HIS A 47 3.86 -7.03 1.55
N LEU A 48 4.45 -7.83 0.65
CA LEU A 48 4.10 -7.80 -0.76
C LEU A 48 2.68 -8.34 -1.03
N PRO A 49 2.26 -9.50 -0.49
CA PRO A 49 0.89 -10.00 -0.66
C PRO A 49 -0.17 -9.04 -0.11
N LEU A 50 0.17 -8.32 0.97
CA LEU A 50 -0.72 -7.37 1.60
C LEU A 50 -0.95 -6.12 0.74
N ILE A 51 0.11 -5.56 0.13
CA ILE A 51 -0.04 -4.47 -0.85
C ILE A 51 -0.95 -4.90 -2.00
N PHE A 52 -0.77 -6.12 -2.50
CA PHE A 52 -1.58 -6.65 -3.59
C PHE A 52 -3.06 -6.77 -3.21
N ALA A 53 -3.37 -7.39 -2.07
CA ALA A 53 -4.74 -7.55 -1.61
C ALA A 53 -5.48 -6.21 -1.36
N VAL A 54 -4.73 -5.16 -1.00
CA VAL A 54 -5.28 -3.86 -0.62
C VAL A 54 -5.50 -2.94 -1.83
N LYS A 55 -4.58 -2.95 -2.79
CA LYS A 55 -4.48 -1.89 -3.81
C LYS A 55 -4.64 -2.39 -5.25
N PHE A 56 -4.32 -3.64 -5.54
CA PHE A 56 -4.22 -4.09 -6.92
C PHE A 56 -5.57 -4.53 -7.53
N PRO A 57 -5.74 -4.35 -8.85
CA PRO A 57 -6.87 -4.85 -9.64
C PRO A 57 -7.24 -6.31 -9.35
N GLY A 58 -8.53 -6.63 -9.48
CA GLY A 58 -9.03 -8.01 -9.39
C GLY A 58 -9.03 -8.64 -7.99
N THR A 59 -8.85 -7.85 -6.93
CA THR A 59 -8.95 -8.29 -5.53
C THR A 59 -10.14 -7.60 -4.84
N GLY A 60 -10.78 -8.27 -3.89
CA GLY A 60 -11.86 -7.69 -3.07
C GLY A 60 -13.15 -7.36 -3.82
N ASP A 61 -14.06 -6.66 -3.16
CA ASP A 61 -15.39 -6.30 -3.67
C ASP A 61 -15.49 -4.81 -4.08
N LEU A 62 -14.52 -3.99 -3.68
CA LEU A 62 -14.46 -2.58 -4.06
C LEU A 62 -13.89 -2.37 -5.48
N GLY A 63 -14.49 -1.44 -6.22
CA GLY A 63 -13.95 -0.98 -7.50
C GLY A 63 -12.57 -0.30 -7.35
N GLU A 64 -11.72 -0.49 -8.35
CA GLU A 64 -10.31 -0.08 -8.34
C GLU A 64 -10.12 1.43 -8.14
N ASP A 65 -10.91 2.25 -8.85
CA ASP A 65 -10.87 3.71 -8.72
C ASP A 65 -11.13 4.16 -7.27
N LEU A 66 -12.06 3.51 -6.57
CA LEU A 66 -12.36 3.84 -5.18
C LEU A 66 -11.22 3.42 -4.25
N LYS A 67 -10.59 2.27 -4.48
CA LYS A 67 -9.40 1.85 -3.71
C LYS A 67 -8.27 2.86 -3.85
N VAL A 68 -7.98 3.28 -5.08
CA VAL A 68 -6.97 4.30 -5.38
C VAL A 68 -7.30 5.62 -4.69
N ALA A 69 -8.56 6.06 -4.78
CA ALA A 69 -9.03 7.29 -4.13
C ALA A 69 -8.85 7.24 -2.60
N ILE A 70 -9.22 6.13 -1.94
CA ILE A 70 -9.01 5.94 -0.49
C ILE A 70 -7.52 6.00 -0.14
N VAL A 71 -6.69 5.27 -0.88
CA VAL A 71 -5.23 5.22 -0.66
C VAL A 71 -4.59 6.61 -0.80
N LEU A 72 -4.99 7.37 -1.83
CA LEU A 72 -4.52 8.73 -2.06
C LEU A 72 -5.02 9.68 -0.98
N ARG A 73 -6.30 9.63 -0.62
CA ARG A 73 -6.88 10.52 0.40
C ARG A 73 -6.18 10.37 1.74
N VAL A 74 -6.00 9.12 2.19
CA VAL A 74 -5.31 8.82 3.46
C VAL A 74 -3.86 9.26 3.40
N SER A 75 -3.18 9.05 2.27
CA SER A 75 -1.77 9.49 2.11
C SER A 75 -1.61 11.00 2.11
N ALA A 76 -2.53 11.72 1.45
CA ALA A 76 -2.56 13.18 1.44
C ALA A 76 -2.90 13.74 2.83
N LEU A 77 -3.87 13.14 3.54
CA LEU A 77 -4.21 13.52 4.91
C LEU A 77 -3.02 13.34 5.87
N ASN A 78 -2.26 12.26 5.72
CA ASN A 78 -1.07 11.97 6.53
C ASN A 78 0.18 12.71 6.05
N ALA A 79 0.09 13.55 5.01
CA ALA A 79 1.20 14.26 4.38
C ALA A 79 2.41 13.34 4.03
N CYS A 80 2.13 12.13 3.53
CA CYS A 80 3.20 11.21 3.11
C CYS A 80 3.59 11.44 1.64
N ASP A 81 4.65 12.20 1.39
CA ASP A 81 5.12 12.55 0.04
C ASP A 81 5.46 11.31 -0.79
N TYR A 82 6.23 10.37 -0.21
CA TYR A 82 6.57 9.10 -0.87
C TYR A 82 5.30 8.38 -1.33
N CYS A 83 4.29 8.34 -0.48
CA CYS A 83 3.07 7.62 -0.74
C CYS A 83 2.19 8.33 -1.77
N VAL A 84 2.08 9.66 -1.69
CA VAL A 84 1.29 10.45 -2.64
C VAL A 84 1.82 10.26 -4.06
N VAL A 85 3.13 10.45 -4.27
CA VAL A 85 3.74 10.33 -5.61
C VAL A 85 3.46 8.96 -6.25
N HIS A 86 3.75 7.87 -5.55
CA HIS A 86 3.55 6.52 -6.08
C HIS A 86 2.10 6.16 -6.30
N ASN A 87 1.19 6.62 -5.43
CA ASN A 87 -0.22 6.30 -5.59
C ASN A 87 -0.88 7.17 -6.67
N THR A 88 -0.36 8.37 -6.95
CA THR A 88 -0.77 9.17 -8.12
C THR A 88 -0.29 8.54 -9.42
N GLN A 89 0.96 8.06 -9.46
CA GLN A 89 1.48 7.32 -10.62
C GLN A 89 0.66 6.05 -10.90
N PHE A 90 0.37 5.30 -9.84
CA PHE A 90 -0.50 4.11 -9.93
C PHE A 90 -1.92 4.43 -10.42
N GLY A 91 -2.57 5.46 -9.87
CA GLY A 91 -3.92 5.82 -10.32
C GLY A 91 -3.93 6.22 -11.80
N ALA A 92 -2.88 6.91 -12.27
CA ALA A 92 -2.73 7.25 -13.67
C ALA A 92 -2.57 6.02 -14.58
N SER A 93 -1.81 5.01 -14.16
CA SER A 93 -1.64 3.76 -14.92
C SER A 93 -2.89 2.87 -14.91
N SER A 94 -3.68 2.91 -13.84
CA SER A 94 -4.97 2.22 -13.73
C SER A 94 -6.13 2.92 -14.45
N GLY A 95 -5.90 4.09 -15.06
CA GLY A 95 -6.92 4.82 -15.81
C GLY A 95 -7.84 5.70 -14.96
N THR A 96 -7.56 5.86 -13.66
CA THR A 96 -8.28 6.82 -12.81
C THR A 96 -8.02 8.24 -13.34
N GLY A 97 -9.10 9.02 -13.52
CA GLY A 97 -9.01 10.37 -14.09
C GLY A 97 -8.09 11.31 -13.30
N SER A 98 -7.21 12.02 -14.00
CA SER A 98 -6.23 12.95 -13.38
C SER A 98 -6.89 14.05 -12.54
N GLU A 99 -8.05 14.55 -12.99
CA GLU A 99 -8.81 15.56 -12.25
C GLU A 99 -9.32 15.02 -10.91
N LYS A 100 -9.86 13.80 -10.91
CA LYS A 100 -10.34 13.12 -9.70
C LYS A 100 -9.20 12.82 -8.73
N MET A 101 -8.04 12.40 -9.24
CA MET A 101 -6.85 12.21 -8.41
C MET A 101 -6.29 13.51 -7.82
N ALA A 102 -6.37 14.62 -8.54
CA ALA A 102 -5.97 15.92 -7.99
C ALA A 102 -6.97 16.37 -6.91
N ALA A 103 -8.26 16.25 -7.18
CA ALA A 103 -9.33 16.59 -6.23
C ALA A 103 -9.28 15.74 -4.96
N VAL A 104 -9.00 14.44 -5.04
CA VAL A 104 -8.95 13.59 -3.85
C VAL A 104 -7.78 13.92 -2.92
N GLN A 105 -6.82 14.73 -3.36
CA GLN A 105 -5.69 15.18 -2.53
C GLN A 105 -5.96 16.53 -1.85
N SER A 106 -6.88 17.35 -2.38
CA SER A 106 -7.15 18.70 -1.86
C SER A 106 -8.07 18.71 -0.65
N ASP A 107 -8.04 19.78 0.15
CA ASP A 107 -8.86 19.90 1.36
C ASP A 107 -10.37 20.08 1.07
N ASP A 108 -10.71 20.54 -0.14
CA ASP A 108 -12.08 20.80 -0.62
C ASP A 108 -12.70 19.61 -1.36
N TRP A 109 -12.09 18.41 -1.31
CA TRP A 109 -12.52 17.23 -2.07
C TRP A 109 -14.01 16.87 -1.85
N ARG A 110 -14.54 17.12 -0.64
CA ARG A 110 -15.96 16.86 -0.29
C ARG A 110 -16.94 17.74 -1.04
N GLU A 111 -16.48 18.90 -1.50
CA GLU A 111 -17.30 19.88 -2.22
C GLU A 111 -17.34 19.58 -3.73
N ARG A 112 -16.45 18.68 -4.21
CA ARG A 112 -16.34 18.25 -5.61
C ARG A 112 -17.38 17.19 -5.99
N THR A 113 -18.66 17.53 -5.82
CA THR A 113 -19.80 16.66 -6.18
C THR A 113 -19.96 16.44 -7.69
N ASP A 114 -19.20 17.17 -8.50
CA ASP A 114 -19.00 16.92 -9.93
C ASP A 114 -18.10 15.71 -10.23
N LEU A 115 -17.26 15.31 -9.25
CA LEU A 115 -16.27 14.24 -9.40
C LEU A 115 -16.51 13.01 -8.51
N PHE A 116 -17.18 13.21 -7.36
CA PHE A 116 -17.47 12.16 -6.39
C PHE A 116 -18.97 12.03 -6.16
N ASP A 117 -19.49 10.81 -6.23
CA ASP A 117 -20.86 10.51 -5.83
C ASP A 117 -21.00 10.32 -4.30
N ASP A 118 -22.23 10.19 -3.80
CA ASP A 118 -22.50 10.02 -2.37
C ASP A 118 -21.82 8.77 -1.78
N ARG A 119 -21.70 7.69 -2.57
CA ARG A 119 -21.04 6.44 -2.15
C ARG A 119 -19.55 6.65 -1.97
N GLU A 120 -18.90 7.35 -2.89
CA GLU A 120 -17.48 7.70 -2.80
C GLU A 120 -17.21 8.68 -1.65
N ILE A 121 -18.06 9.68 -1.46
CA ILE A 121 -17.95 10.63 -0.35
C ILE A 121 -18.06 9.91 1.00
N ALA A 122 -19.00 8.96 1.14
CA ALA A 122 -19.16 8.17 2.35
C ALA A 122 -17.91 7.32 2.65
N ALA A 123 -17.34 6.65 1.63
CA ALA A 123 -16.13 5.85 1.79
C ALA A 123 -14.90 6.69 2.16
N LEU A 124 -14.67 7.79 1.46
CA LEU A 124 -13.54 8.68 1.72
C LEU A 124 -13.66 9.35 3.10
N THR A 125 -14.87 9.71 3.52
CA THR A 125 -15.11 10.25 4.86
C THR A 125 -14.84 9.20 5.94
N TRP A 126 -15.29 7.96 5.75
CA TRP A 126 -14.98 6.87 6.66
C TRP A 126 -13.47 6.61 6.73
N ALA A 127 -12.78 6.61 5.59
CA ALA A 127 -11.34 6.41 5.51
C ALA A 127 -10.54 7.45 6.33
N GLU A 128 -10.92 8.74 6.26
CA GLU A 128 -10.29 9.78 7.09
C GLU A 128 -10.51 9.55 8.59
N ARG A 129 -11.72 9.10 8.99
CA ARG A 129 -12.01 8.78 10.41
C ARG A 129 -11.21 7.58 10.90
N VAL A 130 -10.98 6.58 10.06
CA VAL A 130 -10.10 5.45 10.40
C VAL A 130 -8.66 5.93 10.52
N ALA A 131 -8.16 6.70 9.55
CA ALA A 131 -6.78 7.19 9.53
C ALA A 131 -6.43 8.10 10.72
N THR A 132 -7.39 8.90 11.19
CA THR A 132 -7.23 9.79 12.36
C THR A 132 -7.58 9.14 13.68
N ASN A 133 -7.92 7.84 13.68
CA ASN A 133 -8.37 7.09 14.86
C ASN A 133 -9.59 7.73 15.55
N GLN A 134 -10.52 8.27 14.76
CA GLN A 134 -11.78 8.88 15.22
C GLN A 134 -13.01 8.03 14.90
N ALA A 135 -12.88 6.99 14.09
CA ALA A 135 -13.97 6.13 13.62
C ALA A 135 -14.89 5.62 14.74
N ARG A 136 -14.34 5.26 15.91
CA ARG A 136 -15.12 4.72 17.03
C ARG A 136 -16.19 5.68 17.57
N GLN A 137 -15.93 6.98 17.55
CA GLN A 137 -16.83 7.98 18.15
C GLN A 137 -17.81 8.60 17.16
N ASP A 138 -17.60 8.41 15.85
CA ASP A 138 -18.38 9.06 14.80
C ASP A 138 -19.45 8.11 14.24
N ILE A 139 -20.49 7.87 15.06
CA ILE A 139 -21.60 6.97 14.72
C ILE A 139 -22.32 7.42 13.45
N ALA A 140 -22.47 8.74 13.26
CA ALA A 140 -23.15 9.28 12.07
C ALA A 140 -22.39 8.93 10.77
N VAL A 141 -21.06 8.99 10.78
CA VAL A 141 -20.25 8.58 9.61
C VAL A 141 -20.34 7.07 9.40
N PHE A 142 -20.35 6.26 10.46
CA PHE A 142 -20.52 4.81 10.30
C PHE A 142 -21.91 4.44 9.74
N ASP A 143 -22.97 5.10 10.22
CA ASP A 143 -24.33 4.92 9.71
C ASP A 143 -24.41 5.31 8.22
N GLU A 144 -23.70 6.38 7.81
CA GLU A 144 -23.67 6.82 6.42
C GLU A 144 -22.95 5.83 5.51
N VAL A 145 -21.72 5.41 5.84
CA VAL A 145 -21.02 4.41 5.02
C VAL A 145 -21.80 3.08 4.96
N SER A 146 -22.51 2.73 6.04
CA SER A 146 -23.36 1.53 6.08
C SER A 146 -24.60 1.59 5.18
N ARG A 147 -25.01 2.76 4.68
CA ARG A 147 -26.10 2.88 3.70
C ARG A 147 -25.66 2.50 2.28
N HIS A 148 -24.37 2.68 1.97
CA HIS A 148 -23.85 2.53 0.61
C HIS A 148 -23.04 1.25 0.38
N PHE A 149 -22.55 0.63 1.46
CA PHE A 149 -21.62 -0.49 1.40
C PHE A 149 -22.11 -1.67 2.23
N THR A 150 -21.82 -2.88 1.75
CA THR A 150 -21.99 -4.11 2.50
C THR A 150 -20.99 -4.21 3.66
N PRO A 151 -21.23 -5.09 4.66
CA PRO A 151 -20.25 -5.31 5.72
C PRO A 151 -18.85 -5.72 5.22
N GLY A 152 -18.77 -6.49 4.13
CA GLY A 152 -17.50 -6.89 3.52
C GLY A 152 -16.74 -5.70 2.95
N GLU A 153 -17.41 -4.87 2.15
CA GLU A 153 -16.83 -3.64 1.60
C GLU A 153 -16.41 -2.65 2.71
N ILE A 154 -17.18 -2.53 3.80
CA ILE A 154 -16.80 -1.66 4.93
C ILE A 154 -15.52 -2.17 5.61
N VAL A 155 -15.38 -3.49 5.80
CA VAL A 155 -14.13 -4.09 6.30
C VAL A 155 -12.99 -3.78 5.36
N GLU A 156 -13.21 -3.89 4.05
CA GLU A 156 -12.21 -3.61 3.03
C GLU A 156 -11.76 -2.13 3.06
N ILE A 157 -12.68 -1.16 3.06
CA ILE A 157 -12.38 0.28 3.18
C ILE A 157 -11.57 0.54 4.46
N THR A 158 -12.02 -0.03 5.58
CA THR A 158 -11.37 0.14 6.89
C THR A 158 -9.95 -0.40 6.87
N TYR A 159 -9.76 -1.58 6.29
CA TYR A 159 -8.48 -2.25 6.23
C TYR A 159 -7.50 -1.51 5.31
N ILE A 160 -7.95 -1.07 4.12
CA ILE A 160 -7.16 -0.23 3.22
C ILE A 160 -6.70 1.03 3.95
N SER A 161 -7.61 1.70 4.65
CA SER A 161 -7.33 2.95 5.37
C SER A 161 -6.32 2.76 6.50
N ALA A 162 -6.49 1.71 7.30
CA ALA A 162 -5.59 1.38 8.41
C ALA A 162 -4.19 0.97 7.90
N HIS A 163 -4.13 0.09 6.89
CA HIS A 163 -2.89 -0.30 6.25
C HIS A 163 -2.16 0.90 5.66
N ARG A 164 -2.89 1.77 4.96
CA ARG A 164 -2.30 2.96 4.34
C ARG A 164 -1.74 3.90 5.39
N THR A 165 -2.47 4.11 6.49
CA THR A 165 -2.00 4.92 7.63
C THR A 165 -0.73 4.35 8.24
N MET A 166 -0.69 3.03 8.53
CA MET A 166 0.52 2.36 9.03
C MET A 166 1.71 2.59 8.10
N MET A 167 1.51 2.41 6.80
CA MET A 167 2.58 2.59 5.82
C MET A 167 2.99 4.07 5.67
N ASN A 168 2.05 5.03 5.72
CA ASN A 168 2.40 6.47 5.71
C ASN A 168 3.29 6.81 6.90
N LEU A 169 2.90 6.38 8.11
CA LEU A 169 3.68 6.62 9.32
C LEU A 169 5.07 5.97 9.25
N LEU A 170 5.18 4.76 8.67
CA LEU A 170 6.47 4.11 8.46
C LEU A 170 7.39 4.94 7.55
N GLN A 171 6.90 5.37 6.39
CA GLN A 171 7.72 6.14 5.45
C GLN A 171 8.15 7.49 6.02
N GLU A 172 7.22 8.20 6.66
CA GLU A 172 7.50 9.50 7.27
C GLU A 172 8.42 9.38 8.50
N ALA A 173 8.30 8.32 9.30
CA ALA A 173 9.19 8.11 10.43
C ALA A 173 10.64 7.84 9.98
N LEU A 174 10.81 7.18 8.83
CA LEU A 174 12.11 6.75 8.31
C LEU A 174 12.67 7.65 7.20
N TRP A 175 11.94 8.71 6.83
CA TRP A 175 12.31 9.62 5.73
C TRP A 175 12.59 8.89 4.43
N ASN A 176 11.74 7.92 4.07
CA ASN A 176 11.95 7.12 2.87
C ASN A 176 12.02 8.02 1.62
N ASP A 177 13.17 8.03 0.95
CA ASP A 177 13.36 8.87 -0.23
C ASP A 177 12.57 8.32 -1.42
N LEU A 178 12.10 9.23 -2.26
CA LEU A 178 11.61 8.89 -3.59
C LEU A 178 12.71 8.25 -4.45
N GLU A 179 12.27 7.41 -5.36
CA GLU A 179 13.08 6.78 -6.39
C GLU A 179 13.69 7.87 -7.29
N PRO A 180 14.87 7.61 -7.89
CA PRO A 180 15.47 8.55 -8.82
C PRO A 180 14.48 8.97 -9.93
N PRO A 181 14.51 10.24 -10.37
CA PRO A 181 13.64 10.71 -11.45
C PRO A 181 13.74 9.82 -12.70
N GLY A 182 12.59 9.48 -13.29
CA GLY A 182 12.52 8.62 -14.47
C GLY A 182 12.61 7.12 -14.18
N THR A 183 12.66 6.71 -12.91
CA THR A 183 12.50 5.29 -12.54
C THR A 183 11.11 4.81 -13.01
N PRO A 184 11.01 3.70 -13.75
CA PRO A 184 9.71 3.17 -14.18
C PRO A 184 8.83 2.86 -12.98
N ASP A 185 7.59 3.36 -12.99
CA ASP A 185 6.54 2.93 -12.06
C ASP A 185 5.36 2.40 -12.88
N GLN A 186 5.64 1.33 -13.64
CA GLN A 186 4.60 0.65 -14.40
C GLN A 186 3.90 -0.33 -13.50
N THR A 187 2.60 -0.21 -13.34
CA THR A 187 1.79 -1.29 -12.79
C THR A 187 1.15 -2.00 -13.96
N ALA A 188 1.83 -3.03 -14.44
CA ALA A 188 1.20 -3.99 -15.33
C ALA A 188 -0.01 -4.62 -14.62
N ASP A 189 -0.96 -5.13 -15.39
CA ASP A 189 -1.90 -6.14 -14.88
C ASP A 189 -1.07 -7.22 -14.18
N MET A 190 -1.48 -7.58 -12.96
CA MET A 190 -0.79 -8.62 -12.22
C MET A 190 -0.79 -9.91 -13.06
N PRO A 191 0.37 -10.55 -13.28
CA PRO A 191 0.40 -11.79 -14.04
C PRO A 191 -0.51 -12.86 -13.41
N ASP A 192 -1.15 -13.66 -14.25
CA ASP A 192 -2.00 -14.77 -13.79
C ASP A 192 -1.23 -15.68 -12.82
N GLY A 193 -1.83 -15.97 -11.67
CA GLY A 193 -1.24 -16.84 -10.65
C GLY A 193 -0.03 -16.24 -9.93
N TYR A 194 0.26 -14.95 -10.09
CA TYR A 194 1.42 -14.28 -9.48
C TYR A 194 1.52 -14.53 -7.96
N LEU A 195 0.43 -14.38 -7.20
CA LEU A 195 0.44 -14.61 -5.75
C LEU A 195 0.75 -16.08 -5.40
N LEU A 196 0.26 -17.02 -6.21
CA LEU A 196 0.56 -18.44 -6.03
C LEU A 196 2.03 -18.72 -6.31
N LYS A 197 2.57 -18.19 -7.42
CA LYS A 197 4.00 -18.26 -7.76
C LYS A 197 4.86 -17.67 -6.65
N TYR A 198 4.49 -16.49 -6.12
CA TYR A 198 5.20 -15.86 -5.00
C TYR A 198 5.19 -16.75 -3.75
N ALA A 199 4.02 -17.32 -3.39
CA ALA A 199 3.87 -18.20 -2.24
C ALA A 199 4.64 -19.53 -2.39
N GLU A 200 4.74 -20.06 -3.61
CA GLU A 200 5.38 -21.36 -3.88
C GLU A 200 6.90 -21.25 -4.10
N GLN A 201 7.38 -20.14 -4.66
CA GLN A 201 8.77 -20.03 -5.13
C GLN A 201 9.61 -19.06 -4.32
N VAL A 202 9.03 -17.96 -3.84
CA VAL A 202 9.79 -16.89 -3.16
C VAL A 202 9.68 -17.04 -1.65
N LEU A 203 8.45 -17.20 -1.16
CA LEU A 203 8.15 -17.25 0.26
C LEU A 203 8.88 -18.39 1.00
N PRO A 204 9.02 -19.62 0.47
CA PRO A 204 9.66 -20.71 1.21
C PRO A 204 11.15 -20.47 1.46
N GLU A 205 11.88 -19.92 0.49
CA GLU A 205 13.32 -19.63 0.66
C GLU A 205 13.53 -18.53 1.70
N LEU A 206 12.75 -17.45 1.63
CA LEU A 206 12.80 -16.38 2.62
C LEU A 206 12.45 -16.87 4.03
N LEU A 207 11.43 -17.73 4.17
CA LEU A 207 11.05 -18.30 5.47
C LEU A 207 12.14 -19.20 6.07
N LYS A 208 12.82 -20.02 5.25
CA LYS A 208 13.96 -20.84 5.71
C LYS A 208 15.07 -19.97 6.30
N GLU A 209 15.42 -18.86 5.64
CA GLU A 209 16.43 -17.91 6.14
C GLU A 209 16.01 -17.29 7.48
N ILE A 210 14.74 -16.88 7.59
CA ILE A 210 14.19 -16.31 8.82
C ILE A 210 14.24 -17.32 9.98
N GLU A 211 13.87 -18.57 9.73
CA GLU A 211 13.90 -19.65 10.72
C GLU A 211 15.33 -20.00 11.15
N ALA A 212 16.28 -20.04 10.22
CA ALA A 212 17.69 -20.24 10.51
C ALA A 212 18.23 -19.12 11.42
N ALA A 213 17.97 -17.86 11.05
CA ALA A 213 18.39 -16.68 11.83
C ALA A 213 17.73 -16.65 13.22
N ARG A 214 16.45 -17.05 13.34
CA ARG A 214 15.77 -17.18 14.62
C ARG A 214 16.42 -18.25 15.50
N SER A 215 16.72 -19.42 14.93
CA SER A 215 17.34 -20.54 15.64
C SER A 215 18.74 -20.20 16.13
N GLU A 216 19.49 -19.39 15.39
CA GLU A 216 20.79 -18.86 15.83
C GLU A 216 20.65 -17.87 16.99
N ARG A 217 19.75 -16.89 16.89
CA ARG A 217 19.49 -15.93 17.98
C ARG A 217 19.12 -16.60 19.30
N LEU A 218 18.25 -17.61 19.24
CA LEU A 218 17.85 -18.38 20.43
C LEU A 218 18.98 -19.21 21.04
N ARG A 219 19.97 -19.63 20.24
CA ARG A 219 21.17 -20.34 20.74
C ARG A 219 22.20 -19.39 21.36
N SER A 220 22.15 -18.10 21.03
CA SER A 220 23.06 -17.06 21.53
C SER A 220 22.57 -16.33 22.78
N GLN A 221 21.36 -16.64 23.28
CA GLN A 221 20.76 -16.12 24.51
C GLN A 221 20.91 -17.13 25.65
#